data_AF-A0A942FN38-F1
#
_entry.id   AF-A0A942FN38-F1
#
_cell.length_a   1.000
_cell.length_b   1.000
_cell.length_c   1.000
_cell.angle_alpha   90.00
_cell.angle_beta   90.00
_cell.angle_gamma   90.00
#
_symmetry.space_group_name_H-M   'P 1'
#
loop_
_entity.id
_entity.type
_entity.pdbx_description
1 polymer ?
#
loop_
_entity_poly.entity_id
_entity_poly.type
_entity_poly.pdbx_seq_one_letter_code
_entity_poly.pdbx_strand_id
1 'polypeptide(L)'
;RRVPGLSRSVDLQSEWGRVFETAPRLPQAGIAVLGEARHNAELIARFQAAYAASLQWCQDHAAECGELVARRIDLLTAEAVADSIAVSQLRFVEAAEAQPELEAFFARLLLREPALVGGRWPDAGFYYPAAR
;
A
#
# COMPACT_ATOMS: atom_id res chain seq x y z
N ARG A 1 -2.54 10.75 23.37
CA ARG A 1 -2.77 12.17 23.83
C ARG A 1 -2.49 13.16 22.68
N ARG A 2 -3.46 13.96 22.20
CA ARG A 2 -3.27 14.95 21.11
C ARG A 2 -2.36 16.10 21.55
N VAL A 3 -1.38 16.48 20.71
CA VAL A 3 -0.49 17.62 20.96
C VAL A 3 -1.27 18.93 20.72
N PRO A 4 -1.35 19.85 21.71
CA PRO A 4 -2.02 21.13 21.51
C PRO A 4 -1.41 21.92 20.36
N GLY A 5 -2.26 22.45 19.47
CA GLY A 5 -1.82 23.20 18.28
C GLY A 5 -1.42 22.35 17.07
N LEU A 6 -1.44 21.01 17.18
CA LEU A 6 -1.22 20.11 16.04
C LEU A 6 -2.55 19.58 15.49
N SER A 7 -2.80 19.80 14.21
CA SER A 7 -3.97 19.30 13.48
C SER A 7 -3.57 18.74 12.11
N ARG A 8 -4.42 17.86 11.56
CA ARG A 8 -4.31 17.42 10.16
C ARG A 8 -4.82 18.54 9.27
N SER A 9 -3.96 19.08 8.42
CA SER A 9 -4.29 20.21 7.53
C SER A 9 -4.64 19.75 6.11
N VAL A 10 -3.82 18.87 5.53
CA VAL A 10 -3.97 18.39 4.15
C VAL A 10 -3.85 16.88 4.11
N ASP A 11 -4.73 16.22 3.35
CA ASP A 11 -4.58 14.83 2.94
C ASP A 11 -4.07 14.79 1.50
N LEU A 12 -2.83 14.35 1.32
CA LEU A 12 -2.18 14.28 0.00
C LEU A 12 -2.87 13.28 -0.94
N GLN A 13 -3.54 12.25 -0.42
CA GLN A 13 -4.28 11.32 -1.26
C GLN A 13 -5.55 11.97 -1.82
N SER A 14 -6.23 12.75 -0.98
CA SER A 14 -7.39 13.55 -1.40
C SER A 14 -6.98 14.61 -2.44
N GLU A 15 -5.86 15.32 -2.22
CA GLU A 15 -5.36 16.30 -3.18
C GLU A 15 -4.91 15.68 -4.50
N TRP A 16 -4.33 14.48 -4.47
CA TRP A 16 -3.96 13.76 -5.69
C TRP A 16 -5.18 13.40 -6.52
N GLY A 17 -6.22 12.83 -5.89
CA GLY A 17 -7.47 12.52 -6.57
C GLY A 17 -8.09 13.77 -7.20
N ARG A 18 -8.08 14.89 -6.48
CA ARG A 18 -8.59 16.18 -6.95
C ARG A 18 -7.81 16.75 -8.14
N VAL A 19 -6.47 16.77 -8.06
CA VAL A 19 -5.62 17.43 -9.08
C VAL A 19 -5.51 16.60 -10.35
N PHE A 20 -5.48 15.27 -10.23
CA PHE A 20 -5.29 14.37 -11.36
C PHE A 20 -6.57 13.71 -11.85
N GLU A 21 -7.73 14.06 -11.27
CA GLU A 21 -9.04 13.49 -11.61
C GLU A 21 -9.04 11.96 -11.50
N THR A 22 -8.43 11.46 -10.41
CA THR A 22 -8.34 10.03 -10.10
C THR A 22 -9.04 9.74 -8.77
N ALA A 23 -9.17 8.46 -8.42
CA ALA A 23 -9.53 8.12 -7.04
C ALA A 23 -8.48 8.69 -6.07
N PRO A 24 -8.85 9.05 -4.83
CA PRO A 24 -7.93 9.64 -3.84
C PRO A 24 -7.02 8.55 -3.24
N ARG A 25 -6.20 7.93 -4.08
CA ARG A 25 -5.29 6.85 -3.75
C ARG A 25 -3.94 7.11 -4.42
N LEU A 26 -2.86 6.86 -3.69
CA LEU A 26 -1.51 6.88 -4.23
C LEU A 26 -0.85 5.51 -4.02
N PRO A 27 -0.28 4.90 -5.07
CA PRO A 27 0.48 3.67 -4.93
C PRO A 27 1.88 3.98 -4.35
N GLN A 28 1.95 4.17 -3.03
CA GLN A 28 3.19 4.50 -2.32
C GLN A 28 3.98 3.26 -1.90
N ALA A 29 3.29 2.13 -1.70
CA ALA A 29 3.87 0.89 -1.22
C ALA A 29 3.34 -0.29 -2.04
N GLY A 30 4.19 -1.30 -2.23
CA GLY A 30 3.88 -2.54 -2.93
C GLY A 30 4.73 -3.69 -2.44
N ILE A 31 4.36 -4.91 -2.82
CA ILE A 31 5.06 -6.15 -2.48
C ILE A 31 5.60 -6.76 -3.76
N ALA A 32 6.89 -7.08 -3.78
CA ALA A 32 7.55 -7.73 -4.91
C ALA A 32 7.94 -9.17 -4.55
N VAL A 33 7.76 -10.09 -5.49
CA VAL A 33 8.22 -11.48 -5.38
C VAL A 33 9.46 -11.65 -6.26
N LEU A 34 10.56 -12.08 -5.64
CA LEU A 34 11.87 -12.20 -6.29
C LEU A 34 12.35 -13.66 -6.30
N GLY A 35 13.26 -13.98 -7.22
CA GLY A 35 13.85 -15.32 -7.34
C GLY A 35 12.83 -16.41 -7.69
N GLU A 36 13.14 -17.66 -7.33
CA GLU A 36 12.34 -18.85 -7.69
C GLU A 36 10.88 -18.79 -7.22
N ALA A 37 10.59 -18.03 -6.15
CA ALA A 37 9.23 -17.88 -5.62
C ALA A 37 8.26 -17.29 -6.65
N ARG A 38 8.75 -16.53 -7.65
CA ARG A 38 7.93 -15.98 -8.73
C ARG A 38 7.26 -17.05 -9.61
N HIS A 39 7.77 -18.27 -9.59
CA HIS A 39 7.25 -19.41 -10.33
C HIS A 39 6.32 -20.30 -9.49
N ASN A 40 6.14 -19.98 -8.21
CA ASN A 40 5.29 -20.74 -7.30
C ASN A 40 3.93 -20.04 -7.13
N ALA A 41 3.00 -20.33 -8.04
CA ALA A 41 1.66 -19.73 -8.04
C ALA A 41 0.87 -20.03 -6.75
N GLU A 42 1.04 -21.22 -6.17
CA GLU A 42 0.39 -21.61 -4.93
C GLU A 42 0.88 -20.75 -3.76
N LEU A 43 2.20 -20.56 -3.64
CA LEU A 43 2.79 -19.70 -2.60
C LEU A 43 2.27 -18.26 -2.72
N ILE A 44 2.23 -17.71 -3.94
CA ILE A 44 1.78 -16.34 -4.18
C ILE A 44 0.30 -16.20 -3.82
N ALA A 45 -0.55 -17.11 -4.27
CA ALA A 45 -1.97 -17.09 -3.95
C ALA A 45 -2.23 -17.22 -2.44
N ARG A 46 -1.52 -18.13 -1.75
CA ARG A 46 -1.61 -18.27 -0.30
C ARG A 46 -1.14 -17.03 0.45
N PHE A 47 -0.08 -16.39 -0.03
CA PHE A 47 0.41 -15.13 0.54
C PHE A 47 -0.60 -14.00 0.39
N GLN A 48 -1.15 -13.80 -0.81
CA GLN A 48 -2.15 -12.77 -1.08
C GLN A 48 -3.40 -12.95 -0.20
N ALA A 49 -3.92 -14.18 -0.10
CA ALA A 49 -5.06 -14.49 0.76
C ALA A 49 -4.75 -14.24 2.25
N ALA A 50 -3.58 -14.67 2.73
CA ALA A 50 -3.17 -14.45 4.12
C ALA A 50 -2.96 -12.96 4.43
N TYR A 51 -2.39 -12.20 3.49
CA TYR A 51 -2.17 -10.76 3.65
C TYR A 51 -3.48 -9.98 3.67
N ALA A 52 -4.40 -10.30 2.76
CA ALA A 52 -5.74 -9.71 2.74
C ALA A 52 -6.50 -9.99 4.04
N ALA A 53 -6.48 -11.24 4.52
CA ALA A 53 -7.10 -11.63 5.78
C ALA A 53 -6.45 -10.92 6.98
N SER A 54 -5.12 -10.83 7.01
CA SER A 54 -4.40 -10.13 8.08
C SER A 54 -4.71 -8.64 8.10
N LEU A 55 -4.81 -8.00 6.93
CA LEU A 55 -5.16 -6.60 6.83
C LEU A 55 -6.59 -6.36 7.33
N GLN A 56 -7.55 -7.16 6.85
CA GLN A 56 -8.94 -7.06 7.27
C GLN A 56 -9.07 -7.26 8.79
N TRP A 57 -8.39 -8.27 9.34
CA TRP A 57 -8.39 -8.50 10.78
C TRP A 57 -7.83 -7.29 11.55
N CYS A 58 -6.73 -6.68 11.10
CA CYS A 58 -6.19 -5.48 11.74
C CYS A 58 -7.15 -4.27 11.67
N GLN A 59 -7.91 -4.14 10.58
CA GLN A 59 -8.92 -3.09 10.45
C GLN A 59 -10.10 -3.30 11.42
N ASP A 60 -10.55 -4.56 11.56
CA ASP A 60 -11.65 -4.92 12.46
C ASP A 60 -11.22 -4.94 13.94
N HIS A 61 -9.94 -5.17 14.21
CA HIS A 61 -9.36 -5.34 15.55
C HIS A 61 -8.20 -4.38 15.82
N ALA A 62 -8.37 -3.09 15.52
CA ALA A 62 -7.28 -2.10 15.53
C ALA A 62 -6.50 -2.03 16.86
N ALA A 63 -7.18 -2.15 18.02
CA ALA A 63 -6.53 -2.14 19.33
C ALA A 63 -5.62 -3.37 19.53
N GLU A 64 -6.13 -4.56 19.24
CA GLU A 64 -5.39 -5.83 19.36
C GLU A 64 -4.24 -5.88 18.35
N CYS A 65 -4.47 -5.44 17.12
CA CYS A 65 -3.41 -5.29 16.11
C CYS A 65 -2.32 -4.31 16.59
N GLY A 66 -2.71 -3.20 17.22
CA GLY A 66 -1.77 -2.25 17.82
C GLY A 66 -0.87 -2.89 18.90
N GLU A 67 -1.44 -3.71 19.78
CA GLU A 67 -0.66 -4.45 20.77
C GLU A 67 0.31 -5.44 20.13
N LEU A 68 -0.11 -6.16 19.09
CA LEU A 68 0.77 -7.08 18.36
C LEU A 68 1.94 -6.35 17.73
N VAL A 69 1.72 -5.20 17.08
CA VAL A 69 2.77 -4.39 16.46
C VAL A 69 3.74 -3.84 17.51
N ALA A 70 3.22 -3.27 18.59
CA ALA A 70 4.06 -2.67 19.65
C ALA A 70 4.96 -3.70 20.35
N ARG A 71 4.59 -4.99 20.36
CA ARG A 71 5.46 -6.08 20.84
C ARG A 71 6.64 -6.41 19.93
N ARG A 72 6.64 -5.94 18.68
CA ARG A 72 7.72 -6.18 17.70
C ARG A 72 8.49 -4.92 17.31
N ILE A 73 7.89 -3.74 17.46
CA ILE A 73 8.47 -2.47 17.03
C ILE A 73 8.46 -1.49 18.20
N ASP A 74 9.58 -1.43 18.92
CA ASP A 74 9.71 -0.66 20.18
C ASP A 74 9.45 0.85 20.03
N LEU A 75 9.55 1.39 18.81
CA LEU A 75 9.28 2.79 18.50
C LEU A 75 7.78 3.13 18.41
N LEU A 76 6.90 2.13 18.35
CA LEU A 76 5.47 2.31 18.15
C LEU A 76 4.69 1.89 19.40
N THR A 77 3.82 2.77 19.89
CA THR A 77 2.87 2.42 20.94
C THR A 77 1.62 1.77 20.35
N ALA A 78 0.96 0.89 21.10
CA ALA A 78 -0.27 0.24 20.66
C ALA A 78 -1.37 1.27 20.32
N GLU A 79 -1.52 2.32 21.14
CA GLU A 79 -2.45 3.45 20.88
C GLU A 79 -2.13 4.13 19.55
N ALA A 80 -0.86 4.45 19.27
CA ALA A 80 -0.48 5.14 18.03
C ALA A 80 -0.73 4.30 16.77
N VAL A 81 -0.54 2.98 16.86
CA VAL A 81 -0.82 2.06 15.75
C VAL A 81 -2.32 1.96 15.52
N ALA A 82 -3.12 1.75 16.57
CA ALA A 82 -4.57 1.66 16.47
C ALA A 82 -5.19 2.96 15.91
N ASP A 83 -4.74 4.12 16.41
CA ASP A 83 -5.16 5.44 15.91
C ASP A 83 -4.78 5.65 14.44
N SER A 84 -3.65 5.09 13.99
CA SER A 84 -3.25 5.15 12.58
C SER A 84 -4.14 4.27 11.71
N ILE A 85 -4.40 3.01 12.11
CA ILE A 85 -5.26 2.09 11.36
C ILE A 85 -6.64 2.70 11.09
N ALA A 86 -7.23 3.39 12.08
CA ALA A 86 -8.54 4.01 11.96
C ALA A 86 -8.66 5.11 10.89
N VAL A 87 -7.54 5.72 10.49
CA VAL A 87 -7.53 6.81 9.50
C VAL A 87 -6.71 6.48 8.24
N SER A 88 -5.93 5.41 8.26
CA SER A 88 -5.16 4.96 7.12
C SER A 88 -6.09 4.30 6.09
N GLN A 89 -5.97 4.71 4.84
CA GLN A 89 -6.69 4.11 3.71
C GLN A 89 -6.02 2.78 3.28
N LEU A 90 -5.87 1.85 4.21
CA LEU A 90 -5.21 0.57 3.96
C LEU A 90 -6.11 -0.31 3.09
N ARG A 91 -5.57 -0.77 1.95
CA ARG A 91 -6.25 -1.69 1.05
C ARG A 91 -5.23 -2.63 0.44
N PHE A 92 -5.55 -3.92 0.45
CA PHE A 92 -4.85 -4.89 -0.38
C PHE A 92 -5.47 -4.88 -1.78
N VAL A 93 -4.63 -4.76 -2.80
CA VAL A 93 -5.02 -4.76 -4.21
C VAL A 93 -4.05 -5.67 -4.95
N GLU A 94 -4.58 -6.56 -5.79
CA GLU A 94 -3.74 -7.42 -6.62
C GLU A 94 -3.06 -6.62 -7.73
N ALA A 95 -1.89 -7.09 -8.19
CA ALA A 95 -1.10 -6.37 -9.18
C ALA A 95 -1.85 -6.10 -10.49
N ALA A 96 -2.65 -7.07 -10.96
CA ALA A 96 -3.48 -6.91 -12.16
C ALA A 96 -4.57 -5.84 -12.00
N GLU A 97 -5.19 -5.73 -10.82
CA GLU A 97 -6.18 -4.68 -10.54
C GLU A 97 -5.51 -3.30 -10.36
N ALA A 98 -4.32 -3.27 -9.75
CA ALA A 98 -3.57 -2.04 -9.50
C ALA A 98 -2.89 -1.47 -10.76
N GLN A 99 -2.75 -2.27 -11.83
CA GLN A 99 -1.96 -1.91 -13.02
C GLN A 99 -2.32 -0.55 -13.62
N PRO A 100 -3.60 -0.19 -13.88
CA PRO A 100 -3.93 1.12 -14.46
C PRO A 100 -3.53 2.31 -13.57
N GLU A 101 -3.66 2.16 -12.25
CA GLU A 101 -3.31 3.20 -11.28
C GLU A 101 -1.79 3.36 -11.16
N LEU A 102 -1.06 2.24 -11.17
CA LEU A 102 0.40 2.22 -11.21
C LEU A 102 0.94 2.85 -12.49
N GLU A 103 0.36 2.52 -13.65
CA GLU A 103 0.80 3.07 -14.91
C GLU A 103 0.56 4.58 -14.99
N ALA A 104 -0.61 5.06 -14.54
CA ALA A 104 -0.88 6.49 -14.43
C ALA A 104 0.13 7.21 -13.53
N PHE A 105 0.51 6.59 -12.41
CA PHE A 105 1.53 7.13 -11.51
C PHE A 105 2.93 7.16 -12.16
N PHE A 106 3.36 6.06 -12.77
CA PHE A 106 4.66 5.98 -13.45
C PHE A 106 4.77 6.95 -14.63
N ALA A 107 3.68 7.21 -15.36
CA ALA A 107 3.65 8.23 -16.41
C ALA A 107 4.09 9.60 -15.89
N ARG A 108 3.60 9.97 -14.69
CA ARG A 108 3.92 11.26 -14.06
C ARG A 108 5.38 11.29 -13.60
N LEU A 109 5.88 10.20 -13.02
CA LEU A 109 7.28 10.10 -12.61
C LEU A 109 8.23 10.16 -13.82
N LEU A 110 7.92 9.45 -14.90
CA LEU A 110 8.70 9.50 -16.15
C LEU A 110 8.73 10.90 -16.76
N LEU A 111 7.59 11.61 -16.74
CA LEU A 111 7.52 12.98 -17.24
C LEU A 111 8.38 13.95 -16.40
N ARG A 112 8.45 13.73 -15.09
CA ARG A 112 9.12 14.63 -14.15
C ARG A 112 10.62 14.35 -14.01
N GLU A 113 10.96 13.11 -13.72
CA GLU A 113 12.32 12.64 -13.44
C GLU A 113 12.43 11.14 -13.75
N PRO A 114 12.80 10.78 -15.00
CA PRO A 114 12.81 9.38 -15.46
C PRO A 114 13.62 8.42 -14.58
N ALA A 115 14.68 8.92 -13.93
CA ALA A 115 15.55 8.13 -13.07
C ALA A 115 14.81 7.49 -11.88
N LEU A 116 13.69 8.08 -11.41
CA LEU A 116 12.90 7.56 -10.29
C LEU A 116 12.28 6.19 -10.55
N VAL A 117 12.10 5.81 -11.82
CA VAL A 117 11.52 4.51 -12.23
C VAL A 117 12.44 3.74 -13.19
N GLY A 118 13.74 4.06 -13.22
CA GLY A 118 14.70 3.38 -14.08
C GLY A 118 14.65 3.77 -15.56
N GLY A 119 14.05 4.92 -15.88
CA GLY A 119 14.11 5.57 -17.20
C GLY A 119 13.14 5.04 -18.26
N ARG A 120 12.33 4.03 -17.94
CA ARG A 120 11.37 3.42 -18.87
C ARG A 120 10.16 2.85 -18.14
N TRP A 121 9.14 2.49 -18.91
CA TRP A 121 8.01 1.72 -18.43
C TRP A 121 8.42 0.30 -17.98
N PRO A 122 7.81 -0.24 -16.90
CA PRO A 122 7.93 -1.65 -16.58
C PRO A 122 7.38 -2.52 -17.72
N ASP A 123 7.94 -3.73 -17.88
CA ASP A 123 7.40 -4.73 -18.81
C ASP A 123 6.14 -5.41 -18.23
N ALA A 124 5.44 -6.18 -19.07
CA ALA A 124 4.23 -6.89 -18.65
C ALA A 124 4.48 -7.94 -17.54
N GLY A 125 5.71 -8.43 -17.39
CA GLY A 125 6.10 -9.37 -16.34
C GLY A 125 6.30 -8.71 -14.97
N PHE A 126 6.24 -7.38 -14.89
CA PHE A 126 6.25 -6.63 -13.64
C PHE A 126 4.97 -6.85 -12.82
N TYR A 127 3.82 -6.98 -13.49
CA TYR A 127 2.52 -7.18 -12.83
C TYR A 127 2.21 -8.67 -12.75
N TYR A 128 2.01 -9.18 -11.53
CA TYR A 128 1.57 -10.57 -11.36
C TYR A 128 0.15 -10.74 -11.93
N PRO A 129 -0.10 -11.76 -12.78
CA PRO A 129 -1.40 -11.94 -13.41
C PRO A 129 -2.47 -12.31 -12.38
N ALA A 130 -3.73 -11.96 -12.68
CA ALA A 130 -4.87 -12.40 -11.88
C ALA A 130 -4.92 -13.94 -11.82
N ALA A 131 -5.35 -14.48 -10.68
CA ALA A 131 -5.64 -15.90 -10.57
C ALA A 131 -6.69 -16.29 -11.61
N ARG A 132 -6.45 -17.40 -12.32
CA ARG A 132 -7.42 -18.00 -13.24
C ARG A 132 -8.39 -18.89 -12.50
#